data_AF-A0A0L0HM67-F1
#
_entry.id   AF-A0A0L0HM67-F1
#
_cell.length_a   1.000
_cell.length_b   1.000
_cell.length_c   1.000
_cell.angle_alpha   90.00
_cell.angle_beta   90.00
_cell.angle_gamma   90.00
#
_symmetry.space_group_name_H-M   'P 1'
#
loop_
_entity.id
_entity.type
_entity.pdbx_description
1 polymer ?
#
loop_
_entity_poly.entity_id
_entity_poly.type
_entity_poly.pdbx_seq_one_letter_code
_entity_poly.pdbx_strand_id
1 'polypeptide(L)' 'MENIAWGAEHGASMKEEIVEAAKMANADVFIRDLPEGYDTRVGLKGGQLSGGNRIAIARALIRRPKMLLLNEATSALDSA' A
#
# COMPACT_ATOMS: atom_id res chain seq x y z
N MET A 1 -6.47 -4.29 -2.68
CA MET A 1 -7.05 -3.79 -1.40
C MET A 1 -6.62 -4.64 -0.20
N GLU A 2 -6.79 -5.97 -0.29
CA GLU A 2 -6.45 -6.95 0.75
C GLU A 2 -5.04 -6.83 1.34
N ASN A 3 -4.03 -6.52 0.51
CA ASN A 3 -2.66 -6.34 0.98
C ASN A 3 -2.52 -5.23 2.04
N ILE A 4 -3.18 -4.09 1.84
CA ILE A 4 -3.15 -2.99 2.82
C ILE A 4 -3.95 -3.37 4.07
N ALA A 5 -5.13 -3.97 3.89
CA ALA A 5 -6.00 -4.41 4.99
C ALA A 5 -5.31 -5.39 5.96
N TRP A 6 -4.40 -6.23 5.46
CA TRP A 6 -3.58 -7.14 6.27
C TRP A 6 -2.74 -6.43 7.35
N GLY A 7 -2.47 -5.13 7.21
CA GLY A 7 -1.78 -4.35 8.22
C GLY A 7 -2.63 -3.99 9.44
N ALA A 8 -3.96 -4.01 9.32
CA ALA A 8 -4.86 -3.59 10.39
C ALA A 8 -5.02 -4.66 11.46
N GLU A 9 -4.99 -4.23 12.73
CA GLU A 9 -5.36 -5.11 13.84
C GLU A 9 -6.85 -5.46 13.71
N HIS A 10 -7.16 -6.76 13.70
CA HIS A 10 -8.49 -7.38 13.55
C HIS A 10 -9.02 -7.60 12.13
N GLY A 11 -8.21 -7.41 11.08
CA GLY A 11 -8.50 -7.92 9.73
C GLY A 11 -9.70 -7.31 8.99
N ALA A 12 -10.50 -6.46 9.66
CA ALA A 12 -11.62 -5.73 9.08
C ALA A 12 -11.29 -4.23 9.09
N SER A 13 -10.66 -3.76 8.01
CA SER A 13 -10.54 -2.33 7.73
C SER A 13 -11.69 -1.90 6.83
N MET A 14 -12.26 -0.72 7.10
CA MET A 14 -13.20 -0.12 6.15
C MET A 14 -12.47 0.31 4.89
N LYS A 15 -13.16 0.31 3.75
CA LYS A 15 -12.59 0.72 2.46
C LYS A 15 -11.96 2.11 2.53
N GLU A 16 -12.59 3.02 3.26
CA GLU A 16 -12.14 4.38 3.49
C GLU A 16 -10.79 4.42 4.22
N GLU A 17 -10.58 3.59 5.24
CA GLU A 17 -9.31 3.52 5.97
C GLU A 17 -8.17 3.01 5.10
N ILE A 18 -8.46 2.03 4.24
CA ILE A 18 -7.49 1.48 3.29
C ILE A 18 -7.11 2.55 2.26
N VAL A 19 -8.09 3.29 1.73
CA VAL A 19 -7.84 4.38 0.78
C VAL A 19 -7.02 5.49 1.45
N GLU A 20 -7.34 5.84 2.69
CA GLU A 20 -6.60 6.87 3.42
C GLU A 20 -5.15 6.45 3.68
N ALA A 21 -4.91 5.22 4.14
CA ALA A 21 -3.57 4.68 4.31
C ALA A 21 -2.79 4.66 2.97
N ALA A 22 -3.46 4.34 1.86
CA ALA A 22 -2.86 4.38 0.53
C ALA A 22 -2.50 5.81 0.11
N LYS A 23 -3.35 6.81 0.37
CA LYS A 23 -3.04 8.22 0.09
C LYS A 23 -1.84 8.70 0.89
N MET A 24 -1.78 8.38 2.18
CA MET A 24 -0.64 8.73 3.04
C MET A 24 0.68 8.14 2.54
N ALA A 25 0.64 6.97 1.90
CA ALA A 25 1.80 6.32 1.29
C ALA A 25 2.08 6.75 -0.16
N ASN A 26 1.39 7.77 -0.67
CA ASN A 26 1.39 8.18 -2.09
C ASN A 26 1.08 7.01 -3.06
N ALA A 27 0.30 6.04 -2.59
CA ALA A 27 -0.07 4.84 -3.32
C ALA A 27 -1.40 4.99 -4.10
N ASP A 28 -2.32 5.83 -3.63
CA ASP A 28 -3.67 5.99 -4.21
C ASP A 28 -3.64 6.33 -5.71
N VAL A 29 -2.80 7.30 -6.11
CA VAL A 29 -2.70 7.75 -7.50
C VAL A 29 -2.32 6.60 -8.42
N PHE A 30 -1.21 5.92 -8.13
CA PHE A 30 -0.77 4.82 -8.99
C PHE A 30 -1.73 3.62 -8.95
N ILE A 31 -2.36 3.33 -7.79
CA ILE A 31 -3.31 2.22 -7.68
C ILE A 31 -4.50 2.48 -8.58
N ARG A 32 -5.00 3.71 -8.65
CA ARG A 32 -6.12 4.10 -9.52
C ARG A 32 -5.78 4.06 -11.01
N ASP A 33 -4.51 4.27 -11.36
CA ASP A 33 -4.04 4.17 -12.74
C ASP A 33 -3.92 2.72 -13.24
N LEU A 34 -4.01 1.72 -12.35
CA LEU A 34 -4.05 0.31 -12.74
C LEU A 34 -5.38 -0.04 -13.42
N PRO A 35 -5.40 -0.99 -14.38
CA PRO A 35 -6.62 -1.37 -15.11
C PRO A 35 -7.81 -1.76 -14.23
N GLU A 36 -7.55 -2.38 -13.08
CA GLU A 36 -8.57 -2.84 -12.12
C GLU A 36 -8.51 -2.03 -10.81
N GLY A 37 -7.77 -0.93 -10.78
CA GLY A 37 -7.68 -0.07 -9.60
C GLY A 37 -7.20 -0.83 -8.35
N TYR A 38 -7.94 -0.67 -7.25
CA TYR A 38 -7.71 -1.37 -5.99
C TYR A 38 -7.98 -2.89 -6.04
N ASP A 39 -8.70 -3.37 -7.06
CA ASP A 39 -9.02 -4.78 -7.25
C ASP A 39 -7.94 -5.51 -8.07
N THR A 40 -6.97 -4.76 -8.61
CA THR A 40 -5.79 -5.32 -9.28
C THR A 40 -5.10 -6.37 -8.42
N ARG A 41 -4.97 -7.57 -8.98
CA ARG A 41 -4.26 -8.69 -8.34
C ARG A 41 -2.75 -8.52 -8.47
N VAL A 42 -2.04 -8.69 -7.35
CA VAL A 42 -0.59 -8.46 -7.25
C VAL A 42 0.11 -9.72 -6.74
N GLY A 43 1.26 -10.11 -7.32
CA GLY A 43 2.08 -11.25 -6.88
C GLY A 43 2.51 -12.20 -8.01
N LEU A 44 2.87 -13.45 -7.68
CA LEU A 44 3.47 -14.45 -8.60
C LEU A 44 2.68 -14.73 -9.90
N LYS A 45 1.38 -14.41 -9.94
CA LYS A 45 0.52 -14.55 -11.14
C LYS A 45 0.02 -13.21 -11.72
N GLY A 46 0.43 -12.09 -11.13
CA GLY A 46 -0.02 -10.75 -11.52
C GLY A 46 1.10 -9.75 -11.25
N GLY A 47 1.99 -9.59 -12.24
CA GLY A 47 2.98 -8.51 -12.43
C GLY A 47 3.85 -8.09 -11.22
N GLN A 48 5.16 -7.90 -11.44
CA GLN A 48 5.94 -7.10 -10.49
C GLN A 48 5.48 -5.64 -10.57
N LEU A 49 4.93 -5.11 -9.48
CA LEU A 49 4.55 -3.70 -9.36
C LEU A 49 5.78 -2.87 -8.98
N SER A 50 6.11 -1.88 -9.80
CA SER A 50 7.09 -0.83 -9.45
C SER A 50 6.71 -0.06 -8.18
N GLY A 51 5.41 -0.05 -7.82
CA GLY A 51 4.87 0.58 -6.61
C GLY A 51 4.83 -0.31 -5.35
N GLY A 52 5.43 -1.50 -5.35
CA GLY A 52 5.35 -2.45 -4.23
C GLY A 52 5.76 -1.87 -2.87
N ASN A 53 6.77 -0.98 -2.85
CA ASN A 53 7.22 -0.31 -1.63
C ASN A 53 6.17 0.65 -1.05
N ARG A 54 5.41 1.36 -1.90
CA ARG A 54 4.32 2.25 -1.45
C ARG A 54 3.16 1.46 -0.83
N ILE A 55 2.86 0.27 -1.37
CA ILE A 55 1.86 -0.63 -0.77
C ILE A 55 2.31 -1.12 0.61
N ALA A 56 3.60 -1.47 0.76
CA ALA A 56 4.15 -1.89 2.05
C ALA A 56 4.11 -0.76 3.09
N ILE A 57 4.37 0.48 2.69
CA ILE A 57 4.22 1.67 3.54
C ILE A 57 2.75 1.86 3.95
N ALA A 58 1.80 1.82 3.01
CA ALA A 58 0.38 1.93 3.31
C ALA A 58 -0.08 0.86 4.32
N ARG A 59 0.39 -0.38 4.14
CA ARG A 59 0.14 -1.49 5.07
C ARG A 59 0.74 -1.27 6.46
N ALA A 60 1.88 -0.59 6.56
CA ALA A 60 2.44 -0.21 7.86
C ALA A 60 1.63 0.93 8.51
N LEU A 61 1.19 1.91 7.71
CA LEU A 61 0.46 3.10 8.18
C LEU A 61 -0.95 2.80 8.69
N ILE A 62 -1.66 1.84 8.08
CA ILE A 62 -3.03 1.48 8.51
C ILE A 62 -3.08 1.00 9.98
N ARG A 63 -1.97 0.45 10.48
CA ARG A 63 -1.83 0.01 11.88
C ARG A 63 -1.68 1.19 12.86
N ARG A 64 -1.56 2.42 12.36
CA ARG A 64 -1.29 3.64 13.13
C ARG A 64 -0.16 3.45 14.17
N PRO A 65 1.02 2.98 13.73
CA PRO A 65 2.11 2.66 14.65
C PRO A 65 2.64 3.91 15.34
N LYS A 66 3.03 3.80 16.61
CA LYS A 66 3.68 4.89 17.36
C LYS A 66 5.10 5.20 16.85
N MET A 67 5.75 4.21 16.24
CA MET A 67 7.09 4.31 15.66
C MET A 67 7.15 3.42 14.42
N LEU A 68 7.69 3.94 13.32
CA LEU A 68 7.85 3.24 12.05
C LEU A 68 9.34 3.05 11.76
N LEU A 69 9.78 1.80 11.57
CA LEU A 69 11.15 1.47 11.18
C LEU A 69 11.15 1.09 9.70
N LEU A 70 11.85 1.88 8.87
CA LEU A 70 11.99 1.65 7.43
C LEU A 70 13.43 1.25 7.14
N ASN A 71 13.67 -0.02 6.88
CA ASN A 71 14.98 -0.50 6.44
C ASN A 71 15.03 -0.50 4.91
N GLU A 72 15.98 0.24 4.32
CA GLU A 72 16.23 0.32 2.86
C GLU A 72 15.08 0.82 1.96
N ALA A 73 14.10 1.56 2.47
CA ALA A 73 12.95 2.04 1.66
C ALA A 73 13.28 3.17 0.65
N THR A 74 14.51 3.68 0.65
CA THR A 74 14.94 4.84 -0.17
C THR A 74 15.24 4.50 -1.64
N SER A 75 15.41 3.23 -2.03
CA SER A 75 15.78 2.88 -3.41
C SER A 75 14.64 2.91 -4.42
N ALA A 76 13.37 2.91 -3.98
CA ALA A 76 12.21 2.92 -4.88
C ALA A 76 11.22 4.07 -4.62
N LEU A 77 11.63 5.05 -3.81
CA LEU A 77 10.87 6.30 -3.61
C LEU A 77 11.44 7.42 -4.50
N ASP A 78 12.00 7.07 -5.65
CA ASP A 78 12.49 8.08 -6.58
C ASP A 78 11.29 8.92 -7.02
N SER A 79 11.38 10.20 -6.69
CA SER A 79 10.38 11.20 -6.97
C SER A 79 10.84 11.94 -8.22
N ALA A 80 10.44 11.45 -9.39
CA ALA A 80 10.48 12.17 -10.65
C ALA A 80 9.38 11.64 -11.57
#